data_AF-A0A060C3U7-F1
#
_entry.id   AF-A0A060C3U7-F1
#
_cell.length_a   1.000
_cell.length_b   1.000
_cell.length_c   1.000
_cell.angle_alpha   90.00
_cell.angle_beta   90.00
_cell.angle_gamma   90.00
#
_symmetry.space_group_name_H-M   'P 1'
#
loop_
_entity.id
_entity.type
_entity.pdbx_description
1 polymer ?
#
loop_
_entity_poly.entity_id
_entity_poly.type
_entity_poly.pdbx_seq_one_letter_code
_entity_poly.pdbx_strand_id
1 'polypeptide(L)'
;CPIPDKDGDGVNDFEDRCPTVPGPASNKGCPIADADGDGIPDKTDKCLDVPGLEKYEGCPIPDTDGDGINDEEDKCPSSKGPKENNGCPIIDKEIIDKVTTAAQQIKFVAGKADLQSSSYKILDQLVKNPTNKTRIWDLP
;
A
#
# COMPACT_ATOMS: atom_id res chain seq x y z
N CYS A 1 -34.71 -9.66 46.50
CA CYS A 1 -33.57 -10.37 45.89
C CYS A 1 -32.86 -9.40 44.96
N PRO A 2 -31.51 -9.38 44.91
CA PRO A 2 -30.80 -8.70 43.83
C PRO A 2 -31.20 -9.34 42.49
N ILE A 3 -31.24 -8.54 41.43
CA ILE A 3 -31.51 -9.02 40.08
C ILE A 3 -30.28 -9.85 39.64
N PRO A 4 -30.45 -11.10 39.16
CA PRO A 4 -29.34 -11.90 38.66
C PRO A 4 -28.65 -11.26 37.44
N ASP A 5 -27.32 -11.33 37.46
CA ASP A 5 -26.41 -10.92 36.39
C ASP A 5 -25.20 -11.87 36.49
N LYS A 6 -25.20 -12.90 35.65
CA LYS A 6 -24.34 -14.07 35.81
C LYS A 6 -22.93 -13.85 35.28
N ASP A 7 -22.75 -13.05 34.25
CA ASP A 7 -21.45 -12.75 33.66
C ASP A 7 -20.91 -11.36 34.04
N GLY A 8 -21.73 -10.54 34.71
CA GLY A 8 -21.32 -9.31 35.35
C GLY A 8 -21.12 -8.15 34.38
N ASP A 9 -21.77 -8.18 33.22
CA ASP A 9 -21.63 -7.16 32.18
C ASP A 9 -22.52 -5.92 32.40
N GLY A 10 -23.41 -5.98 33.41
CA GLY A 10 -24.33 -4.91 33.78
C GLY A 10 -25.70 -4.98 33.11
N VAL A 11 -25.95 -6.00 32.27
CA VAL A 11 -27.27 -6.39 31.77
C VAL A 11 -27.79 -7.56 32.61
N ASN A 12 -29.04 -7.51 33.06
CA ASN A 12 -29.57 -8.60 33.87
C ASN A 12 -29.88 -9.84 33.01
N ASP A 13 -29.83 -11.03 33.63
CA ASP A 13 -30.03 -12.33 32.97
C ASP A 13 -31.35 -12.44 32.16
N PHE A 14 -32.37 -11.63 32.47
CA PHE A 14 -33.66 -11.64 31.78
C PHE A 14 -33.69 -10.78 30.51
N GLU A 15 -32.85 -9.74 30.44
CA GLU A 15 -32.71 -8.82 29.30
C GLU A 15 -31.48 -9.14 28.46
N ASP A 16 -30.55 -9.91 29.01
CA ASP A 16 -29.34 -10.37 28.37
C ASP A 16 -29.62 -11.52 27.38
N ARG A 17 -29.14 -11.34 26.15
CA ARG A 17 -29.22 -12.35 25.09
C ARG A 17 -28.09 -13.38 25.15
N CYS A 18 -27.03 -13.08 25.88
CA CYS A 18 -25.88 -13.93 26.10
C CYS A 18 -25.52 -14.03 27.61
N PRO A 19 -26.39 -14.60 28.49
CA PRO A 19 -26.25 -14.57 29.97
C PRO A 19 -25.03 -15.25 30.60
N THR A 20 -24.03 -15.60 29.82
CA THR A 20 -22.81 -16.30 30.26
C THR A 20 -21.56 -15.75 29.59
N VAL A 21 -21.70 -14.77 28.69
CA VAL A 21 -20.61 -14.21 27.90
C VAL A 21 -20.78 -12.69 27.89
N PRO A 22 -19.91 -11.94 28.59
CA PRO A 22 -20.08 -10.51 28.75
C PRO A 22 -20.19 -9.77 27.41
N GLY A 23 -21.08 -8.79 27.35
CA GLY A 23 -21.22 -7.91 26.21
C GLY A 23 -21.72 -6.52 26.58
N PRO A 24 -21.66 -5.57 25.65
CA PRO A 24 -22.21 -4.25 25.91
C PRO A 24 -23.74 -4.28 25.91
N ALA A 25 -24.35 -3.46 26.77
CA ALA A 25 -25.80 -3.25 26.78
C ALA A 25 -26.36 -2.80 25.41
N SER A 26 -25.56 -2.11 24.59
CA SER A 26 -25.92 -1.73 23.21
C SER A 26 -26.18 -2.94 22.31
N ASN A 27 -25.60 -4.10 22.62
CA ASN A 27 -25.81 -5.38 21.94
C ASN A 27 -26.55 -6.40 22.83
N LYS A 28 -27.29 -5.92 23.85
CA LYS A 28 -28.11 -6.73 24.76
C LYS A 28 -27.31 -7.83 25.47
N GLY A 29 -26.18 -7.43 26.04
CA GLY A 29 -25.27 -8.30 26.81
C GLY A 29 -24.50 -9.33 25.97
N CYS A 30 -24.62 -9.29 24.65
CA CYS A 30 -23.83 -10.15 23.78
C CYS A 30 -22.53 -9.48 23.31
N PRO A 31 -21.43 -10.23 23.17
CA PRO A 31 -20.19 -9.70 22.59
C PRO A 31 -20.42 -9.16 21.17
N ILE A 32 -19.65 -8.15 20.80
CA ILE A 32 -19.61 -7.63 19.43
C ILE A 32 -18.70 -8.56 18.62
N ALA A 33 -19.14 -8.94 17.42
CA ALA A 33 -18.34 -9.78 16.53
C ALA A 33 -17.15 -8.99 15.96
N ASP A 34 -15.99 -9.62 16.01
CA ASP A 34 -14.67 -9.14 15.59
C ASP A 34 -13.88 -10.40 15.19
N ALA A 35 -13.93 -10.74 13.91
CA ALA A 35 -13.52 -12.04 13.39
C ALA A 35 -12.00 -12.20 13.31
N ASP A 36 -11.28 -11.12 13.04
CA ASP A 36 -9.81 -11.10 12.97
C ASP A 36 -9.15 -10.64 14.27
N GLY A 37 -9.92 -10.07 15.20
CA GLY A 37 -9.48 -9.68 16.53
C GLY A 37 -8.67 -8.38 16.55
N ASP A 38 -8.85 -7.50 15.57
CA ASP A 38 -8.14 -6.22 15.51
C ASP A 38 -8.78 -5.12 16.38
N GLY A 39 -9.94 -5.41 16.98
CA GLY A 39 -10.70 -4.52 17.85
C GLY A 39 -11.72 -3.66 17.11
N ILE A 40 -11.87 -3.82 15.79
CA ILE A 40 -12.86 -3.14 14.95
C ILE A 40 -14.00 -4.12 14.70
N PRO A 41 -15.25 -3.75 15.01
CA PRO A 41 -16.39 -4.63 14.77
C PRO A 41 -16.51 -5.05 13.30
N ASP A 42 -16.88 -6.31 13.03
CA ASP A 42 -17.11 -6.87 11.68
C ASP A 42 -18.03 -6.00 10.80
N LYS A 43 -18.92 -5.22 11.42
CA LYS A 43 -19.84 -4.33 10.71
C LYS A 43 -19.17 -3.10 10.09
N THR A 44 -18.03 -2.71 10.64
CA THR A 44 -17.26 -1.51 10.27
C THR A 44 -15.88 -1.86 9.72
N ASP A 45 -15.44 -3.10 9.88
CA ASP A 45 -14.22 -3.64 9.28
C ASP A 45 -14.46 -4.06 7.82
N LYS A 46 -13.60 -3.58 6.92
CA LYS A 46 -13.60 -3.92 5.49
C LYS A 46 -12.79 -5.19 5.17
N CYS A 47 -11.99 -5.67 6.11
CA CYS A 47 -11.02 -6.76 5.96
C CYS A 47 -11.20 -7.85 7.03
N LEU A 48 -12.41 -8.40 7.15
CA LEU A 48 -12.87 -9.41 8.14
C LEU A 48 -11.94 -10.60 8.51
N ASP A 49 -10.95 -10.92 7.67
CA ASP A 49 -10.04 -12.05 7.86
C ASP A 49 -8.59 -11.60 8.16
N VAL A 50 -8.30 -10.29 8.14
CA VAL A 50 -6.94 -9.74 8.19
C VAL A 50 -6.87 -8.49 9.07
N PRO A 51 -6.20 -8.57 10.23
CA PRO A 51 -6.12 -7.47 11.18
C PRO A 51 -5.61 -6.19 10.55
N GLY A 52 -6.28 -5.08 10.85
CA GLY A 52 -5.92 -3.78 10.34
C GLY A 52 -5.94 -2.67 11.38
N LEU A 53 -6.06 -1.44 10.87
CA LEU A 53 -6.13 -0.23 11.69
C LEU A 53 -7.42 0.53 11.36
N GLU A 54 -7.96 1.23 12.35
CA GLU A 54 -9.18 2.03 12.19
C GLU A 54 -9.02 3.10 11.10
N LYS A 55 -7.81 3.66 10.96
CA LYS A 55 -7.45 4.61 9.90
C LYS A 55 -7.71 4.05 8.49
N TYR A 56 -7.57 2.74 8.32
CA TYR A 56 -7.78 2.01 7.06
C TYR A 56 -9.02 1.13 7.11
N GLU A 57 -9.99 1.46 7.99
CA GLU A 57 -11.28 0.78 8.09
C GLU A 57 -11.14 -0.73 8.37
N GLY A 58 -10.21 -1.10 9.25
CA GLY A 58 -9.92 -2.49 9.61
C GLY A 58 -9.05 -3.24 8.61
N CYS A 59 -8.57 -2.56 7.56
CA CYS A 59 -7.61 -3.15 6.64
C CYS A 59 -6.15 -2.89 7.03
N PRO A 60 -5.22 -3.74 6.54
CA PRO A 60 -3.79 -3.47 6.62
C PRO A 60 -3.41 -2.13 5.99
N ILE A 61 -2.23 -1.63 6.37
CA ILE A 61 -1.67 -0.43 5.75
C ILE A 61 -1.44 -0.71 4.26
N PRO A 62 -1.89 0.17 3.34
CA PRO A 62 -1.71 -0.02 1.92
C PRO A 62 -0.22 -0.14 1.54
N ASP A 63 0.07 -1.14 0.72
CA ASP A 63 1.34 -1.39 0.02
C ASP A 63 0.94 -1.82 -1.40
N THR A 64 0.77 -0.83 -2.28
CA THR A 64 0.12 -0.96 -3.59
C THR A 64 0.95 -1.83 -4.52
N ASP A 65 2.28 -1.74 -4.45
CA ASP A 65 3.13 -2.57 -5.29
C ASP A 65 3.52 -3.88 -4.59
N GLY A 66 3.52 -3.97 -3.27
CA GLY A 66 3.84 -5.16 -2.50
C GLY A 66 5.34 -5.38 -2.33
N ASP A 67 6.12 -4.32 -2.12
CA ASP A 67 7.55 -4.38 -1.83
C ASP A 67 7.89 -4.44 -0.33
N GLY A 68 6.87 -4.30 0.53
CA GLY A 68 6.99 -4.34 1.98
C GLY A 68 7.22 -2.98 2.63
N ILE A 69 7.12 -1.90 1.86
CA ILE A 69 7.09 -0.51 2.34
C ILE A 69 5.69 0.03 2.09
N ASN A 70 5.09 0.62 3.12
CA ASN A 70 3.76 1.17 2.99
C ASN A 70 3.74 2.36 2.02
N ASP A 71 2.63 2.56 1.32
CA ASP A 71 2.45 3.64 0.32
C ASP A 71 2.77 5.05 0.86
N GLU A 72 2.61 5.26 2.18
CA GLU A 72 2.91 6.54 2.83
C GLU A 72 4.42 6.77 3.05
N GLU A 73 5.21 5.70 3.09
CA GLU A 73 6.66 5.70 3.30
C GLU A 73 7.45 5.38 2.01
N ASP A 74 6.78 4.82 1.01
CA ASP A 74 7.33 4.49 -0.29
C ASP A 74 7.41 5.74 -1.19
N LYS A 75 8.59 6.02 -1.72
CA LYS A 75 8.79 7.12 -2.69
C LYS A 75 8.27 6.76 -4.08
N CYS A 76 8.04 5.48 -4.35
CA CYS A 76 7.61 4.94 -5.62
C CYS A 76 6.46 3.91 -5.48
N PRO A 77 5.28 4.29 -4.93
CA PRO A 77 4.18 3.37 -4.52
C PRO A 77 3.59 2.45 -5.59
N SER A 78 4.00 2.58 -6.85
CA SER A 78 3.52 1.78 -7.97
C SER A 78 4.60 0.89 -8.58
N SER A 79 5.81 0.88 -8.01
CA SER A 79 7.02 0.36 -8.64
C SER A 79 7.98 -0.23 -7.61
N LYS A 80 7.89 -1.54 -7.41
CA LYS A 80 8.67 -2.26 -6.39
C LYS A 80 10.13 -1.85 -6.30
N GLY A 81 10.58 -1.53 -5.09
CA GLY A 81 11.97 -1.27 -4.82
C GLY A 81 12.46 -1.89 -3.51
N PRO A 82 13.79 -1.86 -3.30
CA PRO A 82 14.34 -2.22 -2.00
C PRO A 82 14.18 -1.08 -1.00
N LYS A 83 14.10 -1.44 0.28
CA LYS A 83 14.09 -0.48 1.40
C LYS A 83 15.33 0.42 1.41
N GLU A 84 16.47 -0.08 0.97
CA GLU A 84 17.71 0.69 0.83
C GLU A 84 17.56 1.86 -0.15
N ASN A 85 16.59 1.80 -1.06
CA ASN A 85 16.29 2.85 -2.02
C ASN A 85 14.89 3.49 -1.79
N ASN A 86 14.34 3.38 -0.59
CA ASN A 86 13.03 3.92 -0.19
C ASN A 86 11.88 3.46 -1.11
N GLY A 87 11.87 2.17 -1.47
CA GLY A 87 10.81 1.54 -2.27
C GLY A 87 10.88 1.86 -3.76
N CYS A 88 11.91 2.60 -4.20
CA CYS A 88 12.11 2.85 -5.61
C CYS A 88 13.00 1.78 -6.28
N PRO A 89 12.72 1.39 -7.54
CA PRO A 89 13.52 0.37 -8.21
C PRO A 89 14.97 0.83 -8.40
N ILE A 90 15.91 -0.12 -8.35
CA ILE A 90 17.31 0.16 -8.68
C ILE A 90 17.49 0.00 -10.20
N ILE A 91 18.09 1.01 -10.84
CA ILE A 91 18.52 0.89 -12.24
C ILE A 91 19.89 0.22 -12.28
N ASP A 92 19.99 -0.87 -13.04
CA ASP A 92 21.26 -1.55 -13.29
C ASP A 92 22.27 -0.60 -13.94
N LYS A 93 23.51 -0.65 -13.46
CA LYS A 93 24.61 0.17 -14.00
C LYS A 93 24.77 0.02 -15.52
N GLU A 94 24.54 -1.18 -16.06
CA GLU A 94 24.58 -1.43 -17.49
C GLU A 94 23.54 -0.60 -18.27
N ILE A 95 22.35 -0.39 -17.70
CA ILE A 95 21.31 0.46 -18.31
C ILE A 95 21.77 1.91 -18.30
N ILE A 96 22.34 2.38 -17.19
CA ILE A 96 22.89 3.74 -17.07
C ILE A 96 23.98 3.97 -18.12
N ASP A 97 24.89 3.02 -18.30
CA ASP A 97 25.97 3.12 -19.28
C ASP A 97 25.43 3.15 -20.72
N LYS A 98 24.41 2.34 -21.03
CA LYS A 98 23.74 2.34 -22.35
C LYS A 98 23.05 3.68 -22.63
N VAL A 99 22.29 4.20 -21.66
CA VAL A 99 21.60 5.49 -21.78
C VAL A 99 22.61 6.63 -21.93
N THR A 100 23.68 6.65 -21.12
CA THR A 100 24.72 7.67 -21.18
C THR A 100 25.45 7.66 -22.52
N THR A 101 25.81 6.48 -23.02
CA THR A 101 26.46 6.32 -24.32
C THR A 101 25.57 6.81 -25.46
N ALA A 102 24.29 6.46 -25.43
CA ALA A 102 23.34 6.91 -26.44
C ALA A 102 23.08 8.42 -26.36
N ALA A 103 23.07 9.00 -25.14
CA ALA A 103 22.92 10.43 -24.94
C ALA A 103 24.07 11.24 -25.57
N GLN A 104 25.30 10.72 -25.56
CA GLN A 104 26.45 11.37 -26.23
C GLN A 104 26.32 11.45 -27.75
N GLN A 105 25.49 10.60 -28.35
CA GLN A 105 25.25 10.58 -29.80
C GLN A 105 24.10 11.52 -30.21
N ILE A 106 23.41 12.14 -29.25
CA ILE A 106 22.36 13.13 -29.50
C ILE A 106 22.98 14.42 -30.03
N LYS A 107 22.41 14.93 -31.12
CA LYS A 107 22.85 16.13 -31.81
C LYS A 107 21.71 17.12 -31.91
N PHE A 108 22.04 18.38 -31.74
CA PHE A 108 21.12 19.50 -31.84
C PHE A 108 21.39 20.30 -33.11
N VAL A 109 20.37 21.00 -33.61
CA VAL A 109 20.54 22.01 -34.66
C VAL A 109 21.39 23.16 -34.10
N ALA A 110 22.37 23.63 -34.87
CA ALA A 110 23.30 24.65 -34.41
C ALA A 110 22.57 25.91 -33.91
N GLY A 111 22.88 26.32 -32.67
CA GLY A 111 22.28 27.48 -32.02
C GLY A 111 20.82 27.29 -31.57
N LYS A 112 20.27 26.06 -31.61
CA LYS A 112 18.89 25.77 -31.20
C LYS A 112 18.84 24.54 -30.28
N ALA A 113 17.76 24.46 -29.49
CA ALA A 113 17.44 23.27 -28.70
C ALA A 113 16.71 22.18 -29.50
N ASP A 114 16.55 22.37 -30.82
CA ASP A 114 15.91 21.40 -31.71
C ASP A 114 16.83 20.20 -31.96
N LEU A 115 16.28 18.99 -31.89
CA LEU A 115 17.01 17.74 -32.17
C LEU A 115 17.19 17.54 -33.67
N GLN A 116 18.36 17.01 -34.08
CA GLN A 116 18.56 16.55 -35.46
C GLN A 116 17.77 15.26 -35.74
N SER A 117 17.33 15.07 -37.00
CA SER A 117 16.61 13.87 -37.44
C SER A 117 17.35 12.56 -37.12
N SER A 118 18.69 12.59 -37.11
CA SER A 118 19.54 11.44 -36.77
C SER A 118 19.42 11.03 -35.29
N SER A 119 19.11 11.96 -34.39
CA SER A 119 19.03 11.72 -32.95
C SER A 119 17.73 11.04 -32.53
N TYR A 120 16.63 11.27 -33.24
CA TYR A 120 15.37 10.57 -32.98
C TYR A 120 15.50 9.05 -33.14
N LYS A 121 16.28 8.58 -34.12
CA LYS A 121 16.54 7.13 -34.30
C LYS A 121 17.21 6.49 -33.09
N ILE A 122 18.10 7.22 -32.42
CA ILE A 122 18.82 6.76 -31.24
C ILE A 122 17.88 6.72 -30.03
N LEU A 123 17.08 7.78 -29.84
CA LEU A 123 16.08 7.87 -28.77
C LEU A 123 15.02 6.76 -28.89
N ASP A 124 14.53 6.49 -30.09
CA ASP A 124 13.55 5.42 -30.34
C ASP A 124 14.08 4.04 -29.96
N GLN A 125 15.37 3.78 -30.16
CA GLN A 125 16.00 2.51 -29.78
C GLN A 125 16.09 2.35 -28.26
N LEU A 126 16.32 3.45 -27.53
CA LEU A 126 16.35 3.43 -26.05
C LEU A 126 14.95 3.19 -25.46
N VAL A 127 13.93 3.85 -26.00
CA VAL A 127 12.56 3.78 -25.47
C VAL A 127 11.88 2.44 -25.78
N LYS A 128 12.17 1.82 -26.92
CA LYS A 128 11.56 0.53 -27.30
C LYS A 128 12.08 -0.66 -26.49
N ASN A 129 13.11 -0.51 -25.67
CA ASN A 129 13.68 -1.62 -24.94
C ASN A 129 12.82 -1.96 -23.69
N PRO A 130 12.14 -3.13 -23.64
CA PRO A 130 11.17 -3.47 -22.59
C PRO A 130 11.77 -3.71 -21.20
N THR A 131 13.11 -3.70 -21.06
CA THR A 131 13.79 -3.73 -19.76
C THR A 131 13.67 -2.41 -19.00
N ASN A 132 13.31 -1.33 -19.67
CA ASN A 132 13.13 0.00 -19.07
C ASN A 132 11.71 0.16 -18.50
N LYS A 133 11.28 -0.77 -17.63
CA LYS A 133 9.99 -0.67 -16.94
C LYS A 133 9.98 0.43 -15.88
N THR A 134 11.15 0.75 -15.34
CA THR A 134 11.35 1.85 -14.40
C THR A 134 11.51 3.14 -15.19
N ARG A 135 10.56 4.08 -15.09
CA ARG A 135 10.78 5.40 -15.68
C ARG A 135 11.80 6.12 -14.81
N ILE A 136 12.66 6.92 -15.43
CA ILE A 136 13.63 7.74 -14.70
C ILE A 136 12.92 8.72 -13.74
N TRP A 137 11.66 9.08 -14.04
CA TRP A 137 10.82 9.91 -13.19
C TRP A 137 10.19 9.17 -12.00
N ASP A 138 10.29 7.84 -11.98
CA ASP A 138 9.88 6.96 -10.88
C ASP A 138 11.10 6.63 -10.01
N LEU A 139 12.10 7.52 -9.95
CA LEU A 139 13.29 7.41 -9.11
C LEU A 139 13.36 8.58 -8.13
N PRO A 140 13.95 8.39 -6.94
CA PRO A 140 13.97 9.38 -5.87
C PRO A 140 15.02 10.48 -6.05
#